data_AF-A0A662WBE8-F1
#
_entry.id   AF-A0A662WBE8-F1
#
_cell.length_a   1.000
_cell.length_b   1.000
_cell.length_c   1.000
_cell.angle_alpha   90.00
_cell.angle_beta   90.00
_cell.angle_gamma   90.00
#
_symmetry.space_group_name_H-M   'P 1'
#
loop_
_entity.id
_entity.type
_entity.pdbx_description
1 polymer ?
#
loop_
_entity_poly.entity_id
_entity_poly.type
_entity_poly.pdbx_seq_one_letter_code
_entity_poly.pdbx_strand_id
1 'polypeptide(L)'
;MCETSKKAFGDTDDHAAKGGLARLGKQMESGMTLTMSLWSDHAAYCLWLDSSYPAEADAMKPGVKRGTCPTTGGRPADVEAQHPDATVKFMDIRVGDIDSTY
;
A
#
# COMPACT_ATOMS: atom_id res chain seq x y z
N MET A 1 0.32 -14.09 -11.39
CA MET A 1 0.75 -13.54 -10.08
C MET A 1 -0.44 -13.03 -9.29
N CYS A 2 -1.17 -12.00 -9.73
CA CYS A 2 -2.27 -11.39 -8.97
C CYS A 2 -3.33 -12.40 -8.48
N GLU A 3 -3.91 -13.19 -9.39
CA GLU A 3 -4.89 -14.24 -9.07
C GLU A 3 -4.32 -15.27 -8.08
N THR A 4 -3.09 -15.74 -8.32
CA THR A 4 -2.41 -16.71 -7.46
C THR A 4 -2.20 -16.16 -6.06
N SER A 5 -1.77 -14.91 -5.92
CA SER A 5 -1.60 -14.23 -4.63
C SER A 5 -2.93 -14.07 -3.91
N LYS A 6 -3.99 -13.64 -4.62
CA LYS A 6 -5.35 -13.53 -4.06
C LYS A 6 -5.85 -14.86 -3.53
N LYS A 7 -5.69 -15.93 -4.29
CA LYS A 7 -6.02 -17.30 -3.86
C LYS A 7 -5.18 -17.76 -2.67
N ALA A 8 -3.86 -17.53 -2.68
CA ALA A 8 -2.97 -17.96 -1.60
C ALA A 8 -3.24 -17.24 -0.29
N PHE A 9 -3.65 -15.97 -0.34
CA PHE A 9 -3.98 -15.16 0.84
C PHE A 9 -5.45 -15.29 1.26
N GLY A 10 -6.30 -15.92 0.44
CA GLY A 10 -7.73 -16.06 0.71
C GLY A 10 -8.53 -14.76 0.52
N ASP A 11 -7.96 -13.79 -0.20
CA ASP A 11 -8.60 -12.52 -0.51
C ASP A 11 -9.58 -12.67 -1.69
N THR A 12 -10.66 -11.88 -1.67
CA THR A 12 -11.50 -11.67 -2.86
C THR A 12 -10.68 -11.05 -4.00
N ASP A 13 -10.80 -11.61 -5.21
CA ASP A 13 -10.12 -11.08 -6.40
C ASP A 13 -10.91 -9.95 -7.07
N ASP A 14 -11.05 -8.84 -6.34
CA ASP A 14 -11.66 -7.61 -6.88
C ASP A 14 -10.82 -6.99 -8.01
N HIS A 15 -9.52 -7.33 -8.09
CA HIS A 15 -8.64 -6.86 -9.15
C HIS A 15 -9.06 -7.43 -10.50
N ALA A 16 -9.24 -8.76 -10.58
CA ALA A 16 -9.74 -9.42 -11.78
C ALA A 16 -11.17 -8.96 -12.10
N ALA A 17 -12.05 -8.87 -11.10
CA ALA A 17 -13.43 -8.42 -11.28
C ALA A 17 -13.53 -7.00 -11.87
N LYS A 18 -12.55 -6.12 -11.58
CA LYS A 18 -12.47 -4.76 -12.12
C LYS A 18 -11.79 -4.67 -13.48
N GLY A 19 -11.29 -5.77 -14.05
CA GLY A 19 -10.64 -5.81 -15.37
C GLY A 19 -9.11 -5.85 -15.34
N GLY A 20 -8.52 -6.05 -14.15
CA GLY A 20 -7.11 -6.33 -13.94
C GLY A 20 -6.14 -5.30 -14.55
N LEU A 21 -4.93 -5.77 -14.87
CA LEU A 21 -3.88 -4.96 -15.48
C LEU A 21 -4.26 -4.43 -16.87
N ALA A 22 -5.10 -5.14 -17.63
CA ALA A 22 -5.54 -4.69 -18.94
C ALA A 22 -6.37 -3.39 -18.86
N ARG A 23 -7.28 -3.29 -17.88
CA ARG A 23 -8.01 -2.04 -17.64
C ARG A 23 -7.11 -0.95 -17.08
N LEU A 24 -6.21 -1.29 -16.16
CA LEU A 24 -5.25 -0.32 -15.63
C LEU A 24 -4.37 0.29 -16.74
N GLY A 25 -3.87 -0.53 -17.66
CA GLY A 25 -3.12 -0.09 -18.84
C GLY A 25 -3.87 0.93 -19.68
N LYS A 26 -5.15 0.65 -19.99
CA LYS A 26 -6.02 1.59 -20.72
C LYS A 26 -6.24 2.93 -19.99
N GLN A 27 -6.29 2.91 -18.66
CA GLN A 27 -6.39 4.14 -17.87
C GLN A 27 -5.07 4.93 -17.91
N MET A 28 -3.92 4.24 -17.83
CA MET A 28 -2.61 4.89 -17.95
C MET A 28 -2.41 5.55 -19.32
N GLU A 29 -2.87 4.92 -20.41
CA GLU A 29 -2.86 5.49 -21.77
C GLU A 29 -3.68 6.79 -21.88
N SER A 30 -4.70 6.96 -21.04
CA SER A 30 -5.55 8.15 -21.03
C SER A 30 -4.93 9.34 -20.28
N GLY A 31 -3.73 9.16 -19.70
CA GLY A 31 -3.10 10.12 -18.82
C GLY A 31 -3.62 10.03 -17.39
N MET A 32 -2.70 10.22 -16.43
CA MET A 32 -3.00 10.22 -15.00
C MET A 32 -2.32 11.41 -14.31
N THR A 33 -2.85 11.81 -13.16
CA THR A 33 -2.24 12.87 -12.34
C THR A 33 -1.34 12.26 -11.28
N LEU A 34 -0.11 12.76 -11.15
CA LEU A 34 0.79 12.39 -10.07
C LEU A 34 0.36 13.04 -8.75
N THR A 35 0.26 12.23 -7.69
CA THR A 35 -0.02 12.71 -6.33
C THR A 35 1.13 12.32 -5.41
N MET A 36 1.58 13.26 -4.57
CA MET A 36 2.58 13.04 -3.52
C MET A 36 1.94 13.39 -2.17
N SER A 37 2.05 12.52 -1.18
CA SER A 37 1.37 12.68 0.11
C SER A 37 2.11 12.04 1.27
N LEU A 38 1.82 12.54 2.48
CA LEU A 38 2.20 11.96 3.77
C LEU A 38 0.95 12.03 4.66
N TRP A 39 0.55 10.92 5.27
CA TRP A 39 -0.70 10.82 6.01
C TRP A 39 -0.66 9.73 7.10
N SER A 40 -1.45 9.93 8.15
CA SER A 40 -1.79 8.93 9.17
C SER A 40 -3.12 8.26 8.80
N ASP A 41 -3.24 6.95 9.04
CA ASP A 41 -4.43 6.17 8.65
C ASP A 41 -5.43 6.06 9.80
N HIS A 42 -6.55 6.78 9.71
CA HIS A 42 -7.62 6.72 10.70
C HIS A 42 -8.50 5.48 10.61
N ALA A 43 -8.46 4.73 9.51
CA ALA A 43 -9.33 3.56 9.31
C ALA A 43 -8.66 2.28 9.81
N ALA A 44 -7.38 2.09 9.51
CA ALA A 44 -6.67 0.84 9.77
C ALA A 44 -5.26 1.02 10.36
N TYR A 45 -4.91 2.22 10.83
CA TYR A 45 -3.68 2.52 11.58
C TYR A 45 -2.39 2.10 10.84
N CYS A 46 -2.41 2.12 9.50
CA CYS A 46 -1.33 1.65 8.62
C CYS A 46 -0.93 0.18 8.81
N LEU A 47 -1.69 -0.61 9.56
CA LEU A 47 -1.35 -2.00 9.87
C LEU A 47 -1.30 -2.88 8.61
N TRP A 48 -2.12 -2.55 7.61
CA TRP A 48 -2.14 -3.21 6.29
C TRP A 48 -0.87 -2.97 5.47
N LEU A 49 0.01 -2.06 5.90
CA LEU A 49 1.28 -1.76 5.26
C LEU A 49 2.46 -2.33 6.04
N ASP A 50 2.53 -2.15 7.36
CA ASP A 50 3.75 -2.38 8.15
C ASP A 50 3.61 -3.33 9.35
N SER A 51 2.43 -3.93 9.56
CA SER A 51 2.13 -4.81 10.70
C SER A 51 1.50 -6.13 10.25
N SER A 52 0.71 -6.76 11.12
CA SER A 52 -0.20 -7.85 10.78
C SER A 52 -1.61 -7.29 10.55
N TYR A 53 -2.22 -7.65 9.42
CA TYR A 53 -3.58 -7.21 9.09
C TYR A 53 -4.41 -8.32 8.43
N PRO A 54 -5.66 -8.57 8.88
CA PRO A 54 -6.35 -7.96 10.04
C PRO A 54 -5.61 -8.16 11.37
N ALA A 55 -5.76 -7.23 12.31
CA ALA A 55 -4.93 -7.16 13.52
C ALA A 55 -5.06 -8.38 14.44
N GLU A 56 -6.24 -9.00 14.42
CA GLU A 56 -6.64 -10.19 15.17
C GLU A 56 -6.36 -11.51 14.45
N ALA A 57 -5.93 -11.46 13.19
CA ALA A 57 -5.62 -12.66 12.43
C ALA A 57 -4.30 -13.30 12.88
N ASP A 58 -4.21 -14.62 12.74
CA ASP A 58 -2.98 -15.36 12.98
C ASP A 58 -1.88 -14.88 12.01
N ALA A 59 -0.81 -14.31 12.57
CA ALA A 59 0.32 -13.76 11.82
C ALA A 59 1.09 -14.83 11.01
N MET A 60 0.89 -16.12 11.29
CA MET A 60 1.47 -17.22 10.52
C MET A 60 0.67 -17.54 9.25
N LYS A 61 -0.56 -17.03 9.11
CA LYS A 61 -1.34 -17.21 7.88
C LYS A 61 -0.70 -16.41 6.73
N PRO A 62 -0.55 -17.03 5.54
CA PRO A 62 -0.04 -16.33 4.37
C PRO A 62 -0.80 -15.03 4.08
N GLY A 63 -0.08 -13.92 3.90
CA GLY A 63 -0.65 -12.61 3.56
C GLY A 63 -1.06 -11.73 4.75
N VAL A 64 -1.06 -12.25 5.98
CA VAL A 64 -1.40 -11.47 7.18
C VAL A 64 -0.26 -10.56 7.62
N LYS A 65 0.95 -11.11 7.78
CA LYS A 65 2.12 -10.36 8.25
C LYS A 65 2.80 -9.62 7.10
N ARG A 66 2.86 -8.29 7.20
CA ARG A 66 3.32 -7.36 6.14
C ARG A 66 4.50 -6.51 6.59
N GLY A 67 4.69 -6.37 7.89
CA GLY A 67 5.91 -5.84 8.48
C GLY A 67 6.12 -6.29 9.93
N THR A 68 6.94 -5.53 10.64
CA THR A 68 7.39 -5.83 12.01
C THR A 68 6.77 -4.92 13.07
N CYS A 69 6.00 -3.89 12.68
CA CYS A 69 5.37 -2.99 13.62
C CYS A 69 4.29 -3.71 14.44
N PRO A 70 4.07 -3.34 15.72
CA PRO A 70 3.07 -3.98 16.57
C PRO A 70 1.66 -3.61 16.11
N THR A 71 0.70 -4.53 16.28
CA THR A 71 -0.73 -4.31 15.94
C THR A 71 -1.42 -3.27 16.84
N THR A 72 -0.74 -2.83 17.90
CA THR A 72 -1.20 -1.78 18.81
C THR A 72 -0.69 -0.38 18.42
N GLY A 73 0.16 -0.27 17.40
CA GLY A 73 0.72 1.00 16.92
C GLY A 73 -0.15 1.70 15.86
N GLY A 74 0.36 2.82 15.34
CA GLY A 74 -0.19 3.50 14.16
C GLY A 74 -1.46 4.32 14.39
N ARG A 75 -1.97 4.41 15.63
CA ARG A 75 -3.12 5.26 15.96
C ARG A 75 -2.79 6.72 15.62
N PRO A 76 -3.61 7.44 14.83
CA PRO A 76 -3.28 8.79 14.37
C PRO A 76 -2.92 9.76 15.51
N ALA A 77 -3.71 9.79 16.59
CA ALA A 77 -3.44 10.64 17.74
C ALA A 77 -2.07 10.37 18.39
N ASP A 78 -1.63 9.11 18.42
CA ASP A 78 -0.34 8.74 18.99
C ASP A 78 0.79 9.13 18.03
N VAL A 79 0.64 8.81 16.74
CA VAL A 79 1.64 9.12 15.69
C VAL A 79 1.84 10.62 15.55
N GLU A 80 0.76 11.41 15.51
CA GLU A 80 0.80 12.87 15.36
C GLU A 80 1.42 13.55 16.58
N ALA A 81 1.18 13.03 17.78
CA ALA A 81 1.78 13.56 19.00
C ALA A 81 3.26 13.18 19.17
N GLN A 82 3.63 11.95 18.76
CA GLN A 82 4.99 11.43 18.92
C GLN A 82 5.93 11.87 17.79
N HIS A 83 5.39 12.11 16.59
CA HIS A 83 6.16 12.44 15.40
C HIS A 83 5.63 13.70 14.69
N PRO A 84 5.49 14.84 15.40
CA PRO A 84 4.95 16.07 14.81
C PRO A 84 5.88 16.69 13.75
N ASP A 85 7.16 16.32 13.75
CA ASP A 85 8.19 16.76 12.82
C ASP A 85 8.50 15.76 11.70
N ALA A 86 7.73 14.65 11.62
CA ALA A 86 7.85 13.69 10.53
C ALA A 86 7.66 14.38 9.17
N THR A 87 8.60 14.12 8.26
CA THR A 87 8.60 14.73 6.93
C THR A 87 9.06 13.73 5.88
N VAL A 88 8.67 13.97 4.63
CA VAL A 88 9.10 13.21 3.46
C VAL A 88 9.59 14.18 2.40
N LYS A 89 10.66 13.81 1.69
CA LYS A 89 11.22 14.59 0.59
C LYS A 89 11.27 13.75 -0.67
N PHE A 90 10.40 14.07 -1.63
CA PHE A 90 10.42 13.50 -2.97
C PHE A 90 11.34 14.34 -3.87
N MET A 91 12.30 13.73 -4.55
CA MET A 91 13.29 14.41 -5.38
C MET A 91 13.63 13.58 -6.63
N ASP A 92 14.26 14.23 -7.61
CA ASP A 92 14.78 13.61 -8.84
C ASP A 92 13.71 12.85 -9.63
N ILE A 93 12.53 13.45 -9.76
CA ILE A 93 11.40 12.87 -10.50
C ILE A 93 11.73 12.91 -12.00
N ARG A 94 11.83 11.74 -12.64
CA ARG A 94 12.09 11.58 -14.07
C ARG A 94 11.04 10.68 -14.70
N VAL A 95 10.69 10.97 -15.95
CA VAL A 95 9.77 10.18 -16.77
C VAL A 95 10.39 10.03 -18.15
N GLY A 96 10.47 8.81 -18.65
CA GLY A 96 11.11 8.50 -19.93
C GLY A 96 10.90 7.05 -20.32
N ASP A 97 11.60 6.63 -21.37
CA ASP A 97 11.58 5.25 -21.86
C ASP A 97 12.13 4.27 -20.82
N ILE A 98 11.77 3.00 -20.97
CA ILE A 98 12.34 1.90 -20.17
C ILE A 98 13.87 1.96 -20.27
N ASP A 99 14.55 1.80 -19.13
CA ASP A 99 16.01 1.85 -18.99
C ASP A 99 16.69 3.22 -19.25
N SER A 100 15.96 4.36 -19.14
CA SER A 100 16.53 5.69 -19.43
C SER A 100 16.69 6.65 -18.24
N THR A 101 16.21 6.31 -17.05
CA THR A 101 16.02 7.29 -15.95
C THR A 101 16.77 6.99 -14.65
N TYR A 102 17.73 6.06 -14.67
CA TYR A 102 18.62 5.75 -13.53
C TYR A 102 20.01 6.39 -13.64
#